data_AF-A0A6V7Y6U3-F1
#
_entry.id   AF-A0A6V7Y6U3-F1
#
_cell.length_a   1.000
_cell.length_b   1.000
_cell.length_c   1.000
_cell.angle_alpha   90.00
_cell.angle_beta   90.00
_cell.angle_gamma   90.00
#
_symmetry.space_group_name_H-M   'P 1'
#
loop_
_entity.id
_entity.type
_entity.pdbx_description
1 polymer ?
#
loop_
_entity_poly.entity_id
_entity_poly.type
_entity_poly.pdbx_seq_one_letter_code
_entity_poly.pdbx_strand_id
1 'polypeptide(L)'
;MTDNKERQTIVLKDNKNKILGQINLTPEGFKMKCEPIIEKYLRSYEVKIQTVKSCPETGSCHHDNCLIVNNNWEQDIKELEPWKNYTGYNRCSASCSFLWCKCGMSTGSSCLFYRIYVEPTDPDIYEVFTCKWIPIFTFSGETIFLSEETKENQESLFEVQPGMIVHDKNFTISVTQFSLPPEPEMNGKFIGNKNLYL
;
A
#
# COMPACT_ATOMS: atom_id res chain seq x y z
N MET A 1 5.97 5.01 27.46
CA MET A 1 6.33 4.14 28.60
C MET A 1 7.83 3.92 28.54
N THR A 2 8.57 4.45 29.49
CA THR A 2 10.00 4.19 29.68
C THR A 2 10.14 2.75 30.16
N ASP A 3 10.33 1.83 29.22
CA ASP A 3 10.64 0.45 29.51
C ASP A 3 12.02 0.44 30.19
N ASN A 4 12.07 -0.08 31.42
CA ASN A 4 13.30 -0.11 32.20
C ASN A 4 14.21 -1.13 31.51
N LYS A 5 15.23 -0.65 30.77
CA LYS A 5 16.16 -1.50 30.00
C LYS A 5 16.94 -2.39 30.97
N GLU A 6 16.39 -3.56 31.27
CA GLU A 6 16.98 -4.48 32.23
C GLU A 6 18.24 -5.12 31.61
N ARG A 7 19.39 -4.61 32.00
CA ARG A 7 20.70 -5.12 31.59
C ARG A 7 20.90 -6.52 32.15
N GLN A 8 21.12 -7.49 31.27
CA GLN A 8 21.46 -8.85 31.63
C GLN A 8 22.99 -8.99 31.69
N THR A 9 23.51 -9.58 32.77
CA THR A 9 24.94 -9.79 32.97
C THR A 9 25.25 -11.28 33.05
N ILE A 10 26.09 -11.76 32.14
CA ILE A 10 26.54 -13.15 32.06
C ILE A 10 27.99 -13.20 32.51
N VAL A 11 28.28 -13.94 33.57
CA VAL A 11 29.65 -14.10 34.09
C VAL A 11 30.32 -15.31 33.45
N LEU A 12 31.50 -15.11 32.86
CA LEU A 12 32.30 -16.16 32.25
C LEU A 12 33.22 -16.77 33.31
N LYS A 13 33.21 -18.11 33.43
CA LYS A 13 34.08 -18.85 34.35
C LYS A 13 34.83 -19.96 33.62
N ASP A 14 36.05 -20.25 34.06
CA ASP A 14 36.79 -21.41 33.60
C ASP A 14 36.33 -22.71 34.30
N ASN A 15 36.92 -23.83 33.90
CA ASN A 15 36.63 -25.15 34.47
C ASN A 15 37.02 -25.28 35.96
N LYS A 16 37.73 -24.31 36.53
CA LYS A 16 38.13 -24.23 37.95
C LYS A 16 37.29 -23.19 38.72
N ASN A 17 36.18 -22.71 38.13
CA ASN A 17 35.33 -21.63 38.65
C ASN A 17 36.04 -20.27 38.82
N LYS A 18 37.20 -20.05 38.20
CA LYS A 18 37.85 -18.73 38.15
C LYS A 18 37.08 -17.85 37.17
N ILE A 19 36.75 -16.63 37.60
CA ILE A 19 36.06 -15.66 36.75
C ILE A 19 37.04 -15.17 35.68
N LEU A 20 36.65 -15.33 34.42
CA LEU A 20 37.41 -14.90 33.23
C LEU A 20 36.97 -13.52 32.74
N GLY A 21 35.72 -13.14 32.99
CA GLY A 21 35.12 -11.91 32.48
C GLY A 21 33.61 -11.90 32.63
N GLN A 22 32.98 -10.92 31.99
CA GLN A 22 31.53 -10.81 31.92
C GLN A 22 31.09 -10.26 30.56
N ILE A 23 29.90 -10.68 30.13
CA ILE A 23 29.20 -10.14 28.96
C ILE A 23 27.96 -9.45 29.48
N ASN A 24 27.79 -8.19 29.11
CA ASN A 24 26.60 -7.41 29.42
C ASN A 24 25.77 -7.26 28.17
N LEU A 25 24.50 -7.60 28.26
CA LEU A 25 23.53 -7.48 27.18
C LEU A 25 22.44 -6.52 27.62
N THR A 26 22.27 -5.43 26.87
CA THR A 26 21.25 -4.41 27.16
C THR A 26 20.29 -4.33 25.98
N PRO A 27 18.97 -4.56 26.20
CA PRO A 27 17.98 -4.33 25.15
C PRO A 27 17.87 -2.82 24.89
N GLU A 28 18.22 -2.39 23.68
CA GLU A 28 18.16 -0.98 23.29
C GLU A 28 16.78 -0.57 22.81
N GLY A 29 16.06 -1.51 22.21
CA GLY A 29 14.70 -1.28 21.75
C GLY A 29 14.20 -2.38 20.83
N PHE A 30 12.96 -2.17 20.40
CA PHE A 30 12.22 -3.08 19.55
C PHE A 30 11.50 -2.27 18.47
N LYS A 31 11.59 -2.73 17.23
CA LYS A 31 10.88 -2.12 16.09
C LYS A 31 10.20 -3.19 15.26
N MET A 32 9.02 -2.85 14.74
CA MET A 32 8.31 -3.67 13.76
C MET A 32 8.55 -3.08 12.38
N LYS A 33 9.23 -3.82 11.51
CA LYS A 33 9.41 -3.44 10.11
C LYS A 33 8.19 -3.91 9.31
N CYS A 34 7.51 -2.97 8.64
CA CYS A 34 6.47 -3.30 7.68
C CYS A 34 7.11 -3.75 6.37
N GLU A 35 6.81 -4.97 5.93
CA GLU A 35 6.98 -5.38 4.54
C GLU A 35 5.62 -5.29 3.82
N PRO A 36 5.43 -4.33 2.90
CA PRO A 36 4.12 -4.07 2.31
C PRO A 36 3.72 -5.18 1.32
N ILE A 37 2.47 -5.62 1.41
CA ILE A 37 1.80 -6.51 0.46
C ILE A 37 0.70 -5.69 -0.22
N ILE A 38 0.93 -5.33 -1.49
CA ILE A 38 0.01 -4.47 -2.26
C ILE A 38 -1.27 -5.24 -2.58
N GLU A 39 -2.42 -4.65 -2.24
CA GLU A 39 -3.73 -5.21 -2.55
C GLU A 39 -4.36 -4.56 -3.78
N LYS A 40 -4.28 -3.23 -3.89
CA LYS A 40 -4.85 -2.47 -5.01
C LYS A 40 -4.22 -1.09 -5.16
N TYR A 41 -4.40 -0.52 -6.34
CA TYR A 41 -4.04 0.86 -6.66
C TYR A 41 -5.28 1.74 -6.68
N LEU A 42 -5.15 2.95 -6.17
CA LEU A 42 -6.18 3.98 -6.15
C LEU A 42 -5.61 5.27 -6.76
N ARG A 43 -6.51 6.13 -7.21
CA ARG A 43 -6.21 7.49 -7.65
C ARG A 43 -7.43 8.36 -7.34
N SER A 44 -7.21 9.64 -7.07
CA SER A 44 -8.32 10.59 -6.91
C SER A 44 -8.95 10.89 -8.27
N TYR A 45 -10.27 10.98 -8.31
CA TYR A 45 -11.01 11.23 -9.54
C TYR A 45 -12.29 12.03 -9.27
N GLU A 46 -12.76 12.69 -10.32
CA GLU A 46 -14.07 13.31 -10.39
C GLU A 46 -14.97 12.54 -11.35
N VAL A 47 -16.24 12.40 -10.98
CA VAL A 47 -17.25 11.84 -11.88
C VAL A 47 -17.76 12.95 -12.79
N LYS A 48 -17.64 12.76 -14.09
CA LYS A 48 -18.12 13.68 -15.12
C LYS A 48 -19.14 13.01 -16.02
N ILE A 49 -20.04 13.83 -16.55
CA ILE A 49 -21.07 13.41 -17.50
C ILE A 49 -20.93 14.27 -18.74
N GLN A 50 -20.79 13.61 -19.89
CA GLN A 50 -20.79 14.28 -21.18
C GLN A 50 -21.95 13.77 -22.02
N THR A 51 -22.61 14.70 -22.71
CA THR A 51 -23.83 14.42 -23.45
C THR A 51 -23.69 14.89 -24.88
N VAL A 52 -24.15 14.08 -25.83
CA VAL A 52 -24.25 14.45 -27.24
C VAL A 52 -25.61 14.03 -27.74
N LYS A 53 -26.30 14.97 -28.38
CA LYS A 53 -27.59 14.73 -29.02
C LYS A 53 -27.38 14.49 -30.51
N SER A 54 -27.87 13.36 -31.01
CA SER A 54 -27.92 13.02 -32.43
C SER A 54 -29.37 12.94 -32.89
N CYS A 55 -29.66 13.54 -34.05
CA CYS A 55 -30.99 13.52 -34.65
C CYS A 55 -31.31 12.14 -35.23
N PRO A 56 -32.60 11.82 -35.46
CA PRO A 56 -32.97 10.54 -36.05
C PRO A 56 -32.25 10.31 -37.40
N GLU A 57 -31.76 9.10 -37.61
CA GLU A 57 -31.01 8.66 -38.80
C GLU A 57 -29.68 9.42 -39.04
N THR A 58 -29.12 10.02 -37.98
CA THR A 58 -27.83 10.72 -38.05
C THR A 58 -26.84 10.19 -37.02
N GLY A 59 -25.56 10.10 -37.41
CA GLY A 59 -24.51 9.58 -36.55
C GLY A 59 -24.80 8.12 -36.16
N SER A 60 -24.68 7.81 -34.89
CA SER A 60 -25.10 6.51 -34.34
C SER A 60 -26.60 6.44 -34.06
N CYS A 61 -27.39 7.50 -34.23
CA CYS A 61 -28.81 7.46 -33.87
C CYS A 61 -29.69 6.83 -34.97
N HIS A 62 -29.90 5.51 -34.87
CA HIS A 62 -30.83 4.72 -35.69
C HIS A 62 -31.89 4.02 -34.81
N HIS A 63 -32.87 3.36 -35.45
CA HIS A 63 -33.92 2.60 -34.75
C HIS A 63 -33.33 1.64 -33.70
N ASP A 64 -33.96 1.55 -32.53
CA ASP A 64 -33.56 0.75 -31.37
C ASP A 64 -32.17 1.04 -30.76
N ASN A 65 -31.42 2.03 -31.27
CA ASN A 65 -30.02 2.16 -30.88
C ASN A 65 -29.83 2.56 -29.39
N CYS A 66 -30.77 3.29 -28.79
CA CYS A 66 -30.72 3.54 -27.35
C CYS A 66 -30.91 2.26 -26.50
N LEU A 67 -31.74 1.32 -26.95
CA LEU A 67 -31.92 0.04 -26.25
C LEU A 67 -30.63 -0.78 -26.33
N ILE A 68 -30.00 -0.81 -27.51
CA ILE A 68 -28.73 -1.50 -27.75
C ILE A 68 -27.64 -0.92 -26.84
N VAL A 69 -27.47 0.40 -26.83
CA VAL A 69 -26.47 1.08 -25.98
C VAL A 69 -26.71 0.83 -24.49
N ASN A 70 -27.96 0.82 -24.04
CA ASN A 70 -28.26 0.59 -22.64
C ASN A 70 -28.04 -0.87 -22.21
N ASN A 71 -28.19 -1.83 -23.14
CA ASN A 71 -27.89 -3.25 -22.91
C ASN A 71 -26.39 -3.56 -23.07
N ASN A 72 -25.66 -2.77 -23.85
CA ASN A 72 -24.22 -2.90 -24.08
C ASN A 72 -23.51 -1.57 -23.81
N TRP A 73 -23.29 -1.27 -22.54
CA TRP A 73 -22.79 0.03 -22.10
C TRP A 73 -21.31 0.30 -22.37
N GLU A 74 -20.56 -0.72 -22.76
CA GLU A 74 -19.17 -0.60 -23.25
C GLU A 74 -19.10 -0.33 -24.76
N GLN A 75 -20.24 -0.38 -25.45
CA GLN A 75 -20.30 -0.13 -26.89
C GLN A 75 -19.69 1.23 -27.23
N ASP A 76 -18.79 1.24 -28.20
CA ASP A 76 -18.22 2.45 -28.76
C ASP A 76 -19.31 3.27 -29.49
N ILE A 77 -19.47 4.51 -29.06
CA ILE A 77 -20.37 5.50 -29.69
C ILE A 77 -19.47 6.59 -30.27
N LYS A 78 -19.55 6.79 -31.58
CA LYS A 78 -18.67 7.71 -32.31
C LYS A 78 -18.76 9.14 -31.75
N GLU A 79 -19.94 9.56 -31.35
CA GLU A 79 -20.20 10.87 -30.75
C GLU A 79 -19.51 11.08 -29.39
N LEU A 80 -19.15 9.99 -28.69
CA LEU A 80 -18.53 10.03 -27.36
C LEU A 80 -17.03 9.64 -27.39
N GLU A 81 -16.46 9.44 -28.58
CA GLU A 81 -15.05 9.07 -28.78
C GLU A 81 -14.06 9.97 -28.01
N PRO A 82 -14.24 11.31 -27.92
CA PRO A 82 -13.31 12.17 -27.18
C PRO A 82 -13.14 11.80 -25.69
N TRP A 83 -14.10 11.11 -25.09
CA TRP A 83 -14.07 10.71 -23.68
C TRP A 83 -13.91 9.20 -23.47
N LYS A 84 -13.63 8.45 -24.54
CA LYS A 84 -13.45 7.00 -24.49
C LYS A 84 -12.28 6.57 -23.59
N ASN A 85 -11.21 7.38 -23.56
CA ASN A 85 -10.00 7.08 -22.79
C ASN A 85 -10.22 7.15 -21.27
N TYR A 86 -11.30 7.77 -20.81
CA TYR A 86 -11.65 7.77 -19.39
C TYR A 86 -12.48 6.54 -19.04
N THR A 87 -12.17 5.90 -17.91
CA THR A 87 -12.95 4.77 -17.40
C THR A 87 -14.39 5.21 -17.13
N GLY A 88 -15.36 4.48 -17.67
CA GLY A 88 -16.76 4.88 -17.59
C GLY A 88 -17.66 4.03 -18.47
N TYR A 89 -18.94 4.39 -18.50
CA TYR A 89 -19.96 3.66 -19.24
C TYR A 89 -20.84 4.61 -20.07
N ASN A 90 -21.27 4.09 -21.22
CA ASN A 90 -22.17 4.79 -22.13
C ASN A 90 -23.63 4.45 -21.81
N ARG A 91 -24.50 5.41 -22.09
CA ARG A 91 -25.95 5.32 -21.93
C ARG A 91 -26.64 6.14 -23.01
N CYS A 92 -27.91 5.86 -23.22
CA CYS A 92 -28.74 6.55 -24.18
C CYS A 92 -30.14 6.79 -23.63
N SER A 93 -30.72 7.94 -23.98
CA SER A 93 -32.13 8.24 -23.72
C SER A 93 -32.78 8.84 -24.96
N ALA A 94 -34.08 8.57 -25.13
CA ALA A 94 -34.87 9.20 -26.17
C ALA A 94 -35.01 10.71 -25.88
N SER A 95 -34.88 11.54 -26.91
CA SER A 95 -34.99 12.99 -26.81
C SER A 95 -35.82 13.58 -27.94
N CYS A 96 -36.26 14.83 -27.78
CA CYS A 96 -37.10 15.55 -28.73
C CYS A 96 -36.44 15.70 -30.11
N SER A 97 -37.17 15.40 -31.17
CA SER A 97 -36.77 15.56 -32.57
C SER A 97 -37.56 16.67 -33.26
N PHE A 98 -37.37 16.82 -34.58
CA PHE A 98 -38.02 17.81 -35.45
C PHE A 98 -37.44 19.24 -35.41
N LEU A 99 -38.03 20.15 -36.20
CA LEU A 99 -37.54 21.51 -36.45
C LEU A 99 -37.34 22.32 -35.16
N TRP A 100 -38.29 22.25 -34.21
CA TRP A 100 -38.21 22.96 -32.93
C TRP A 100 -37.06 22.44 -32.03
N CYS A 101 -36.56 21.24 -32.30
CA CYS A 101 -35.47 20.59 -31.58
C CYS A 101 -34.18 20.48 -32.42
N LYS A 102 -34.07 21.30 -33.47
CA LYS A 102 -32.91 21.43 -34.38
C LYS A 102 -32.56 20.15 -35.17
N CYS A 103 -33.56 19.30 -35.44
CA CYS A 103 -33.39 18.03 -36.15
C CYS A 103 -34.05 18.00 -37.54
N GLY A 104 -34.23 19.16 -38.18
CA GLY A 104 -34.84 19.23 -39.51
C GLY A 104 -36.24 18.63 -39.56
N MET A 105 -36.60 18.02 -40.70
CA MET A 105 -37.88 17.33 -40.91
C MET A 105 -37.80 15.82 -40.65
N SER A 106 -36.85 15.35 -39.83
CA SER A 106 -36.71 13.92 -39.52
C SER A 106 -37.89 13.41 -38.68
N THR A 107 -38.49 12.31 -39.11
CA THR A 107 -39.54 11.58 -38.38
C THR A 107 -38.91 10.51 -37.49
N GLY A 108 -39.12 10.55 -36.17
CA GLY A 108 -38.56 9.59 -35.22
C GLY A 108 -38.11 10.25 -33.90
N SER A 109 -37.63 9.48 -32.93
CA SER A 109 -37.02 10.04 -31.71
C SER A 109 -35.54 10.34 -31.93
N SER A 110 -35.06 11.46 -31.40
CA SER A 110 -33.60 11.70 -31.36
C SER A 110 -32.97 10.90 -30.22
N CYS A 111 -31.66 10.71 -30.29
CA CYS A 111 -30.87 10.00 -29.29
C CYS A 111 -30.04 11.00 -28.49
N LEU A 112 -30.20 10.99 -27.18
CA LEU A 112 -29.30 11.67 -26.25
C LEU A 112 -28.33 10.63 -25.69
N PHE A 113 -27.16 10.56 -26.32
CA PHE A 113 -26.05 9.73 -25.85
C PHE A 113 -25.35 10.44 -24.71
N TYR A 114 -24.98 9.70 -23.68
CA TYR A 114 -24.18 10.25 -22.59
C TYR A 114 -23.21 9.23 -22.01
N ARG A 115 -22.04 9.72 -21.62
CA ARG A 115 -21.00 8.95 -20.93
C ARG A 115 -20.88 9.45 -19.51
N ILE A 116 -20.97 8.54 -18.55
CA ILE A 116 -20.62 8.79 -17.16
C ILE A 116 -19.23 8.18 -16.98
N TYR A 117 -18.23 9.01 -16.70
CA TYR A 117 -16.84 8.58 -16.59
C TYR A 117 -16.13 9.24 -15.41
N VAL A 118 -15.01 8.64 -15.03
CA VAL A 118 -14.11 9.17 -14.00
C VAL A 118 -12.89 9.81 -14.67
N GLU A 119 -12.65 11.08 -14.33
CA GLU A 119 -11.46 11.80 -14.77
C GLU A 119 -10.50 11.97 -13.57
N PRO A 120 -9.24 11.53 -13.69
CA PRO A 120 -8.22 11.77 -12.68
C PRO A 120 -8.07 13.24 -12.31
N THR A 121 -8.11 13.55 -11.01
CA THR A 121 -7.89 14.93 -10.51
C THR A 121 -6.42 15.22 -10.22
N ASP A 122 -5.65 14.18 -9.93
CA ASP A 122 -4.21 14.25 -9.70
C ASP A 122 -3.48 13.14 -10.47
N PRO A 123 -2.18 13.30 -10.76
CA PRO A 123 -1.40 12.26 -11.40
C PRO A 123 -0.97 11.14 -10.43
N ASP A 124 -1.20 11.32 -9.13
CA ASP A 124 -0.70 10.42 -8.10
C ASP A 124 -1.41 9.07 -8.15
N ILE A 125 -0.68 8.02 -7.80
CA ILE A 125 -1.23 6.68 -7.63
C ILE A 125 -0.91 6.25 -6.22
N TYR A 126 -1.96 5.90 -5.49
CA TYR A 126 -1.89 5.42 -4.12
C TYR A 126 -1.93 3.90 -4.12
N GLU A 127 -1.13 3.30 -3.26
CA GLU A 127 -1.11 1.88 -3.00
C GLU A 127 -1.87 1.62 -1.70
N VAL A 128 -2.87 0.75 -1.77
CA VAL A 128 -3.50 0.18 -0.58
C VAL A 128 -2.83 -1.14 -0.31
N PHE A 129 -2.25 -1.29 0.87
CA PHE A 129 -1.48 -2.46 1.23
C PHE A 129 -1.70 -2.86 2.69
N THR A 130 -1.38 -4.11 2.99
CA THR A 130 -1.24 -4.62 4.35
C THR A 130 0.23 -4.87 4.65
N CYS A 131 0.60 -4.82 5.92
CA CYS A 131 1.98 -5.06 6.34
C CYS A 131 2.17 -6.50 6.82
N LYS A 132 3.12 -7.22 6.23
CA LYS A 132 3.73 -8.35 6.92
C LYS A 132 4.78 -7.78 7.87
N TRP A 133 4.48 -7.86 9.16
CA TRP A 133 5.36 -7.28 10.16
C TRP A 133 6.52 -8.20 10.52
N ILE A 134 7.74 -7.67 10.47
CA ILE A 134 8.95 -8.37 10.88
C ILE A 134 9.49 -7.72 12.16
N PRO A 135 9.55 -8.46 13.28
CA PRO A 135 10.13 -7.99 14.52
C PRO A 135 11.65 -7.90 14.42
N ILE A 136 12.20 -6.76 14.85
CA ILE A 136 13.64 -6.52 14.93
C ILE A 136 13.96 -6.02 16.33
N PHE A 137 14.79 -6.78 17.04
CA PHE A 137 15.29 -6.43 18.37
C PHE A 137 16.67 -5.81 18.25
N THR A 138 16.90 -4.70 18.93
CA THR A 138 18.22 -4.06 18.99
C THR A 138 18.81 -4.29 20.36
N PHE A 139 20.04 -4.79 20.40
CA PHE A 139 20.76 -5.05 21.62
C PHE A 139 22.15 -4.40 21.56
N SER A 140 22.59 -3.92 22.72
CA SER A 140 23.96 -3.50 22.99
C SER A 140 24.65 -4.62 23.79
N GLY A 141 25.79 -5.08 23.31
CA GLY A 141 26.64 -6.06 23.96
C GLY A 141 27.95 -5.42 24.40
N GLU A 142 28.36 -5.62 25.65
CA GLU A 142 29.66 -5.19 26.17
C GLU A 142 30.37 -6.41 26.77
N THR A 143 31.52 -6.79 26.22
CA THR A 143 32.36 -7.85 26.77
C THR A 143 33.52 -7.26 27.56
N ILE A 144 33.72 -7.72 28.79
CA ILE A 144 34.79 -7.29 29.69
C ILE A 144 35.58 -8.52 30.13
N PHE A 145 36.85 -8.62 29.73
CA PHE A 145 37.77 -9.68 30.16
C PHE A 145 38.64 -9.21 31.34
N LEU A 146 38.89 -10.11 32.29
CA LEU A 146 39.70 -9.84 33.50
C LEU A 146 41.19 -10.21 33.34
N SER A 147 41.64 -10.45 32.10
CA SER A 147 43.05 -10.78 31.79
C SER A 147 44.00 -9.61 32.08
N GLU A 148 45.22 -9.90 32.56
CA GLU A 148 46.25 -8.91 32.91
C GLU A 148 46.85 -8.17 31.70
N GLU A 149 46.68 -8.68 30.46
CA GLU A 149 47.35 -8.11 29.28
C GLU A 149 46.45 -7.24 28.38
N THR A 150 45.12 -7.34 28.45
CA THR A 150 44.21 -6.52 27.63
C THR A 150 42.87 -6.28 28.32
N LYS A 151 42.76 -5.16 29.05
CA LYS A 151 41.48 -4.58 29.49
C LYS A 151 40.84 -3.81 28.33
N GLU A 152 40.48 -4.50 27.25
CA GLU A 152 39.76 -3.87 26.14
C GLU A 152 38.28 -4.20 26.27
N ASN A 153 37.49 -3.19 26.66
CA ASN A 153 36.05 -3.29 26.61
C ASN A 153 35.63 -3.21 25.15
N GLN A 154 34.93 -4.23 24.67
CA GLN A 154 34.39 -4.26 23.33
C GLN A 154 32.88 -4.06 23.39
N GLU A 155 32.43 -2.96 22.83
CA GLU A 155 31.02 -2.63 22.66
C GLU A 155 30.57 -2.98 21.23
N SER A 156 29.45 -3.66 21.10
CA SER A 156 28.81 -3.95 19.82
C SER A 156 27.31 -3.70 19.87
N LEU A 157 26.77 -3.11 18.80
CA LEU A 157 25.35 -2.94 18.59
C LEU A 157 24.91 -3.91 17.50
N PHE A 158 23.85 -4.67 17.75
CA PHE A 158 23.37 -5.64 16.78
C PHE A 158 21.84 -5.72 16.73
N GLU A 159 21.33 -5.90 15.52
CA GLU A 159 19.91 -6.12 15.24
C GLU A 159 19.66 -7.61 15.04
N VAL A 160 18.75 -8.18 15.82
CA VAL A 160 18.42 -9.60 15.83
C VAL A 160 16.98 -9.79 15.42
N GLN A 161 16.76 -10.61 14.40
CA GLN A 161 15.43 -11.12 14.07
C GLN A 161 15.21 -12.47 14.76
N PRO A 162 13.99 -12.77 15.23
CA PRO A 162 13.65 -14.09 15.77
C PRO A 162 14.00 -15.22 14.81
N GLY A 163 14.58 -16.29 15.35
CA GLY A 163 15.04 -17.45 14.58
C GLY A 163 16.38 -17.26 13.86
N MET A 164 17.00 -16.08 13.92
CA MET A 164 18.34 -15.85 13.38
C MET A 164 19.41 -15.90 14.48
N ILE A 165 20.60 -16.38 14.13
CA ILE A 165 21.81 -16.32 14.98
C ILE A 165 22.67 -15.18 14.47
N VAL A 166 22.95 -14.22 15.35
CA VAL A 166 23.89 -13.14 15.08
C VAL A 166 25.21 -13.49 15.78
N HIS A 167 26.30 -13.36 15.03
CA HIS A 167 27.64 -13.63 15.51
C HIS A 167 28.33 -12.31 15.88
N ASP A 168 28.61 -12.14 17.17
CA ASP A 168 29.61 -11.19 17.63
C ASP A 168 31.00 -11.86 17.62
N LYS A 169 32.08 -11.09 17.83
CA LYS A 169 33.44 -11.63 17.94
C LYS A 169 33.57 -12.62 19.10
N ASN A 170 32.87 -12.37 20.21
CA ASN A 170 33.07 -13.11 21.46
C ASN A 170 31.91 -14.06 21.79
N PHE A 171 30.72 -13.80 21.27
CA PHE A 171 29.52 -14.60 21.56
C PHE A 171 28.57 -14.64 20.37
N THR A 172 27.58 -15.51 20.45
CA THR A 172 26.46 -15.52 19.52
C THR A 172 25.18 -15.30 20.28
N ILE A 173 24.21 -14.69 19.60
CA ILE A 173 22.91 -14.40 20.18
C ILE A 173 21.82 -14.76 19.19
N SER A 174 20.74 -15.33 19.71
CA SER A 174 19.54 -15.60 18.96
C SER A 174 18.32 -15.33 19.82
N VAL A 175 17.28 -14.81 19.19
CA VAL A 175 15.96 -14.67 19.82
C VAL A 175 15.12 -15.85 19.36
N THR A 176 14.79 -16.74 20.29
CA THR A 176 14.02 -17.97 19.99
C THR A 176 12.52 -17.76 20.10
N GLN A 177 12.08 -16.97 21.08
CA GLN A 177 10.69 -16.70 21.34
C GLN A 177 10.52 -15.27 21.86
N PHE A 178 9.38 -14.67 21.52
CA PHE A 178 8.92 -13.39 22.04
C PHE A 178 7.39 -13.41 22.06
N SER A 179 6.79 -12.57 22.88
CA SER A 179 5.35 -12.33 22.88
C SER A 179 5.10 -10.85 22.63
N LEU A 180 4.10 -10.57 21.80
CA LEU A 180 3.59 -9.21 21.61
C LEU A 180 2.19 -9.13 22.19
N PRO A 181 1.86 -8.02 22.87
CA PRO A 181 0.47 -7.73 23.15
C PRO A 181 -0.31 -7.59 21.83
N PRO A 182 -1.61 -7.89 21.80
CA PRO A 182 -2.43 -7.68 20.62
C PRO A 182 -2.48 -6.19 20.29
N GLU A 183 -1.87 -5.79 19.16
CA GLU A 183 -1.83 -4.42 18.67
C GLU A 183 -2.75 -4.30 17.43
N PRO A 184 -3.98 -3.76 17.58
CA PRO A 184 -4.97 -3.75 16.50
C PRO A 184 -4.48 -3.00 15.25
N GLU A 185 -3.65 -1.97 15.43
CA GLU A 185 -3.10 -1.14 14.35
C GLU A 185 -2.25 -1.95 13.37
N MET A 186 -1.60 -3.03 13.84
CA MET A 186 -0.80 -3.90 13.00
C MET A 186 -1.62 -4.73 12.01
N ASN A 187 -2.92 -4.94 12.26
CA ASN A 187 -3.82 -5.61 11.33
C ASN A 187 -4.56 -4.63 10.42
N GLY A 188 -4.14 -3.36 10.40
CA GLY A 188 -4.73 -2.31 9.58
C GLY A 188 -4.40 -2.43 8.09
N LYS A 189 -5.16 -1.67 7.30
CA LYS A 189 -4.82 -1.35 5.91
C LYS A 189 -4.20 0.03 5.86
N PHE A 190 -3.15 0.16 5.09
CA PHE A 190 -2.39 1.38 4.94
C PHE A 190 -2.55 1.93 3.53
N ILE A 191 -2.42 3.24 3.40
CA ILE A 191 -2.41 3.94 2.12
C ILE A 191 -1.09 4.68 2.03
N GLY A 192 -0.35 4.45 0.95
CA GLY A 192 0.94 5.07 0.70
C GLY A 192 1.08 5.50 -0.75
N ASN A 193 2.12 6.29 -1.02
CA ASN A 193 2.57 6.61 -2.38
C ASN A 193 3.99 6.08 -2.51
N LYS A 194 4.36 5.60 -3.70
CA LYS A 194 5.69 5.08 -4.04
C LYS A 194 6.84 6.02 -3.64
N ASN A 195 6.58 7.33 -3.59
CA ASN A 195 7.54 8.36 -3.19
C ASN A 195 7.81 8.45 -1.67
N LEU A 196 7.11 7.66 -0.83
CA LEU A 196 7.27 7.69 0.64
C LEU A 196 8.12 6.53 1.20
N TYR A 197 8.62 5.64 0.33
CA TYR A 197 9.40 4.46 0.72
C TYR A 197 10.84 4.46 0.17
N LEU A 198 11.30 5.60 -0.39
CA LEU A 198 12.67 5.83 -0.86
C LEU A 198 13.39 6.85 0.02
#